data_AF-A0A521KAN1-F1
#
_entry.id   AF-A0A521KAN1-F1
#
_cell.length_a   1.000
_cell.length_b   1.000
_cell.length_c   1.000
_cell.angle_alpha   90.00
_cell.angle_beta   90.00
_cell.angle_gamma   90.00
#
_symmetry.space_group_name_H-M   'P 1'
#
loop_
_entity.id
_entity.type
_entity.pdbx_description
1 polymer ?
#
loop_
_entity_poly.entity_id
_entity_poly.type
_entity_poly.pdbx_seq_one_letter_code
_entity_poly.pdbx_strand_id
1 'polypeptide(L)'
;MRRDPQDEGERDDGNQLGCAAALELVPGYLDEELSEEQAAPLRRHLLACHACREHAQAERALHRWFVPSAPVAVPEGFAARVTEIGRA
;
A
#
# COMPACT_ATOMS: atom_id res chain seq x y z
N MET A 1 19.16 14.93 33.71
CA MET A 1 19.67 14.32 32.46
C MET A 1 18.46 13.74 31.72
N ARG A 2 18.25 14.19 30.48
CA ARG A 2 17.05 13.93 29.67
C ARG A 2 16.99 12.45 29.32
N ARG A 3 15.79 11.86 29.39
CA ARG A 3 15.52 10.52 28.90
C ARG A 3 14.80 10.69 27.57
N ASP A 4 15.55 10.59 26.50
CA ASP A 4 15.02 10.32 25.15
C ASP A 4 15.45 8.90 24.79
N PRO A 5 14.47 8.01 24.54
CA PRO A 5 14.68 6.93 23.62
C PRO A 5 13.46 6.89 22.69
N GLN A 6 13.43 7.79 21.71
CA GLN A 6 12.76 7.48 20.45
C GLN A 6 13.60 6.42 19.74
N ASP A 7 13.65 5.21 20.29
CA ASP A 7 14.43 4.09 19.77
C ASP A 7 13.86 2.76 20.30
N GLU A 8 12.53 2.64 20.25
CA GLU A 8 11.81 1.39 20.55
C GLU A 8 11.09 0.90 19.29
N GLY A 9 11.74 1.06 18.14
CA GLY A 9 11.19 0.77 16.80
C GLY A 9 11.61 -0.56 16.20
N GLU A 10 12.41 -1.38 16.89
CA GLU A 10 12.98 -2.61 16.30
C GLU A 10 12.82 -3.79 17.26
N ARG A 11 11.62 -4.38 17.27
CA ARG A 11 11.46 -5.79 17.61
C ARG A 11 10.97 -6.54 16.38
N ASP A 12 11.94 -7.02 15.62
CA ASP A 12 11.77 -7.97 14.53
C ASP A 12 11.55 -9.38 15.11
N ASP A 13 10.31 -9.64 15.54
CA ASP A 13 9.90 -10.94 16.07
C ASP A 13 9.32 -11.82 14.95
N GLY A 14 10.09 -12.12 13.90
CA GLY A 14 10.07 -13.32 13.02
C GLY A 14 8.75 -13.93 12.47
N ASN A 15 7.58 -13.38 12.75
CA ASN A 15 6.24 -13.86 12.36
C ASN A 15 5.16 -12.77 12.49
N GLN A 16 5.54 -11.52 12.74
CA GLN A 16 4.63 -10.39 12.87
C GLN A 16 5.11 -9.27 11.94
N LEU A 17 4.23 -8.86 11.02
CA LEU A 17 4.48 -7.73 10.12
C LEU A 17 4.84 -6.50 10.97
N GLY A 18 6.06 -5.98 10.81
CA GLY A 18 6.52 -4.78 11.51
C GLY A 18 5.89 -3.50 10.97
N CYS A 19 5.95 -2.40 11.73
CA CYS A 19 5.32 -1.13 11.34
C CYS A 19 5.84 -0.60 10.00
N ALA A 20 7.15 -0.64 9.76
CA ALA A 20 7.73 -0.16 8.50
C ALA A 20 7.16 -0.94 7.29
N ALA A 21 7.20 -2.28 7.36
CA ALA A 21 6.62 -3.12 6.31
C ALA A 21 5.10 -2.95 6.19
N ALA A 22 4.39 -2.70 7.30
CA ALA A 22 2.97 -2.42 7.27
C ALA A 22 2.66 -1.13 6.50
N LEU A 23 3.42 -0.05 6.74
CA LEU A 23 3.25 1.24 6.06
C LEU A 23 3.45 1.12 4.55
N GLU A 24 4.49 0.40 4.11
CA GLU A 24 4.75 0.16 2.67
C GLU A 24 3.61 -0.60 1.97
N LEU A 25 2.84 -1.40 2.70
CA LEU A 25 1.72 -2.17 2.16
C LEU A 25 0.39 -1.40 2.18
N VAL A 26 0.28 -0.26 2.89
CA VAL A 26 -0.98 0.49 3.01
C VAL A 26 -1.51 0.97 1.66
N PRO A 27 -0.71 1.58 0.74
CA PRO A 27 -1.23 2.08 -0.52
C PRO A 27 -1.87 0.97 -1.37
N GLY A 28 -1.12 -0.11 -1.63
CA GLY A 28 -1.64 -1.26 -2.39
C GLY A 28 -2.81 -1.97 -1.69
N TYR A 29 -2.90 -1.90 -0.37
CA TYR A 29 -4.06 -2.41 0.36
C TYR A 29 -5.32 -1.57 0.14
N LEU A 30 -5.16 -0.24 0.06
CA LEU A 30 -6.27 0.68 -0.21
C LEU A 30 -6.73 0.62 -1.67
N ASP A 31 -5.81 0.32 -2.59
CA ASP A 31 -6.07 0.13 -4.02
C ASP A 31 -6.59 -1.26 -4.38
N GLU A 32 -6.73 -2.17 -3.40
CA GLU A 32 -7.13 -3.57 -3.60
C GLU A 32 -6.17 -4.38 -4.50
N GLU A 33 -4.91 -3.95 -4.57
CA GLU A 33 -3.85 -4.59 -5.38
C GLU A 33 -3.12 -5.71 -4.63
N LEU A 34 -3.26 -5.78 -3.30
CA LEU A 34 -2.64 -6.84 -2.51
C LEU A 34 -3.36 -8.18 -2.66
N SER A 35 -2.58 -9.25 -2.79
CA SER A 35 -3.09 -10.60 -2.62
C SER A 35 -3.56 -10.84 -1.18
N GLU A 36 -4.43 -11.83 -0.98
CA GLU A 36 -4.96 -12.16 0.34
C GLU A 36 -3.85 -12.58 1.34
N GLU A 37 -2.80 -13.23 0.84
CA GLU A 37 -1.61 -13.62 1.63
C GLU A 37 -0.85 -12.40 2.18
N GLN A 38 -0.85 -11.28 1.44
CA GLN A 38 -0.23 -10.02 1.85
C GLN A 38 -1.18 -9.16 2.70
N ALA A 39 -2.47 -9.14 2.34
CA ALA A 39 -3.48 -8.34 3.02
C ALA A 39 -3.82 -8.88 4.42
N ALA A 40 -3.84 -10.20 4.62
CA ALA A 40 -4.23 -10.78 5.91
C ALA A 40 -3.29 -10.40 7.08
N PRO A 41 -1.94 -10.48 6.95
CA PRO A 41 -1.01 -9.96 7.95
C PRO A 41 -1.17 -8.47 8.21
N LEU A 42 -1.37 -7.67 7.16
CA LEU A 42 -1.56 -6.22 7.29
C LEU A 42 -2.83 -5.89 8.08
N ARG A 43 -3.96 -6.53 7.77
CA ARG A 43 -5.22 -6.32 8.52
C ARG A 43 -5.05 -6.63 10.01
N ARG A 44 -4.35 -7.71 10.35
CA ARG A 44 -4.03 -8.02 11.76
C ARG A 44 -3.16 -6.94 12.40
N HIS A 45 -2.14 -6.46 11.69
CA HIS A 45 -1.27 -5.39 12.20
C HIS A 45 -2.06 -4.09 12.43
N LEU A 46 -2.89 -3.68 11.46
CA LEU A 46 -3.75 -2.51 11.62
C LEU A 46 -4.68 -2.68 12.83
N LEU A 47 -5.29 -3.85 13.04
CA LEU A 47 -6.12 -4.05 14.24
C LEU A 47 -5.33 -3.89 15.57
N ALA A 48 -4.04 -4.24 15.59
CA ALA A 48 -3.20 -4.15 16.79
C ALA A 48 -2.53 -2.78 16.98
N CYS A 49 -2.10 -2.10 15.91
CA CYS A 49 -1.26 -0.90 15.97
C CYS A 49 -2.06 0.38 15.70
N HIS A 50 -2.19 1.24 16.71
CA HIS A 50 -2.90 2.52 16.58
C HIS A 50 -2.27 3.44 15.53
N ALA A 51 -0.94 3.62 15.57
CA ALA A 51 -0.23 4.53 14.67
C ALA A 51 -0.42 4.13 13.19
N CYS A 52 -0.28 2.84 12.86
CA CYS A 52 -0.48 2.37 11.49
C CYS A 52 -1.96 2.46 11.06
N ARG A 53 -2.94 2.31 11.97
CA ARG A 53 -4.35 2.59 11.63
C ARG A 53 -4.59 4.05 11.31
N GLU A 54 -4.03 4.98 12.07
CA GLU A 54 -4.21 6.40 11.81
C GLU A 54 -3.61 6.77 10.45
N HIS A 55 -2.44 6.22 10.12
CA HIS A 55 -1.82 6.39 8.82
C HIS A 55 -2.71 5.87 7.68
N ALA A 56 -3.18 4.62 7.78
CA ALA A 56 -4.08 4.04 6.78
C ALA A 56 -5.40 4.80 6.63
N GLN A 57 -5.94 5.35 7.72
CA GLN A 57 -7.13 6.21 7.68
C GLN A 57 -6.85 7.54 6.99
N ALA A 58 -5.69 8.15 7.25
CA ALA A 58 -5.28 9.39 6.59
C ALA A 58 -5.12 9.20 5.08
N GLU A 59 -4.48 8.11 4.64
CA GLU A 59 -4.36 7.78 3.22
C GLU A 59 -5.74 7.48 2.59
N ARG A 60 -6.60 6.71 3.26
CA ARG A 60 -7.97 6.48 2.79
C ARG A 60 -8.75 7.79 2.66
N ALA A 61 -8.51 8.74 3.56
CA ALA A 61 -9.10 10.08 3.50
C ALA A 61 -8.53 10.96 2.37
N LEU A 62 -7.35 10.63 1.83
CA LEU A 62 -6.82 11.21 0.59
C LEU A 62 -7.47 10.54 -0.63
N HIS A 63 -7.63 9.21 -0.63
CA HIS A 63 -8.25 8.44 -1.70
C HIS A 63 -9.64 8.93 -2.10
N ARG A 64 -10.46 9.35 -1.13
CA ARG A 64 -11.82 9.86 -1.41
C ARG A 64 -11.87 11.12 -2.29
N TRP A 65 -10.77 11.84 -2.45
CA TRP A 65 -10.71 13.02 -3.32
C TRP A 65 -10.48 12.65 -4.79
N PHE A 66 -10.05 11.42 -5.06
CA PHE A 66 -9.93 10.92 -6.42
C PHE A 66 -11.31 10.55 -6.94
N VAL A 67 -11.69 11.18 -8.06
CA VAL A 67 -12.93 10.92 -8.76
C VAL A 67 -12.63 9.99 -9.93
N PRO A 68 -13.39 8.90 -10.14
CA PRO A 68 -13.25 8.08 -11.33
C PRO A 68 -13.37 8.96 -12.58
N SER A 69 -12.32 8.97 -13.40
CA SER A 69 -12.31 9.70 -14.67
C SER A 69 -12.87 8.81 -15.78
N ALA A 70 -13.35 9.45 -16.84
CA ALA A 70 -13.73 8.71 -18.04
C ALA A 70 -12.50 7.95 -18.58
N PRO A 71 -12.66 6.68 -19.01
CA PRO A 71 -11.58 5.93 -19.65
C PRO A 71 -11.01 6.72 -20.82
N VAL A 72 -9.68 6.77 -20.93
CA VAL A 72 -9.01 7.40 -22.07
C VAL A 72 -9.24 6.53 -23.30
N ALA A 73 -9.72 7.13 -24.39
CA ALA A 73 -9.91 6.42 -25.65
C ALA A 73 -8.56 5.91 -26.16
N VAL A 74 -8.44 4.59 -26.31
CA VAL A 74 -7.25 3.96 -26.87
C VAL A 74 -7.21 4.24 -28.38
N PRO A 75 -6.11 4.79 -28.92
CA PRO A 75 -5.99 5.04 -30.36
C PRO A 75 -6.08 3.74 -31.18
N GLU A 76 -6.66 3.84 -32.37
CA GLU A 76 -6.73 2.72 -33.29
C GLU A 76 -5.33 2.17 -33.59
N GLY A 77 -5.22 0.84 -33.62
CA GLY A 77 -3.95 0.14 -33.88
C GLY A 77 -2.89 0.26 -32.77
N PHE A 78 -3.19 0.84 -31.60
CA PHE A 78 -2.23 0.93 -30.49
C PHE A 78 -1.74 -0.47 -30.04
N ALA A 79 -2.66 -1.39 -29.73
CA ALA A 79 -2.30 -2.73 -29.26
C ALA A 79 -1.48 -3.53 -30.28
N ALA A 80 -1.81 -3.42 -31.57
CA ALA A 80 -1.07 -4.06 -32.66
C ALA A 80 0.39 -3.57 -32.71
N ARG A 81 0.59 -2.23 -32.65
CA ARG A 81 1.93 -1.62 -32.65
C ARG A 81 2.75 -1.99 -31.41
N VAL A 82 2.16 -1.97 -30.22
CA VAL A 82 2.85 -2.38 -28.98
C VAL A 82 3.30 -3.84 -29.06
N THR A 83 2.45 -4.72 -29.61
CA THR A 83 2.77 -6.15 -29.75
C THR A 83 3.89 -6.39 -30.76
N GLU A 84 3.96 -5.60 -31.84
CA GLU A 84 5.05 -5.67 -32.82
C GLU A 84 6.38 -5.24 -32.20
N ILE A 85 6.40 -4.13 -31.46
CA ILE A 85 7.62 -3.63 -30.78
C ILE A 85 8.09 -4.58 -29.68
N GLY A 86 7.18 -5.08 -28.83
CA GLY A 86 7.54 -5.93 -27.69
C GLY A 86 8.00 -7.35 -28.03
N ARG A 87 8.00 -7.71 -29.32
CA ARG A 87 8.52 -8.99 -29.83
C ARG A 87 9.93 -8.89 -30.45
N ALA A 88 10.45 -7.68 -30.61
CA ALA A 88 11.81 -7.41 -31.12
C ALA A 88 12.82 -7.41 -29.97
#